data_AF-A0A3M1K7H8-F1
#
_entry.id   AF-A0A3M1K7H8-F1
#
_cell.length_a   1.000
_cell.length_b   1.000
_cell.length_c   1.000
_cell.angle_alpha   90.00
_cell.angle_beta   90.00
_cell.angle_gamma   90.00
#
_symmetry.space_group_name_H-M   'P 1'
#
loop_
_entity.id
_entity.type
_entity.pdbx_description
1 polymer ?
#
loop_
_entity_poly.entity_id
_entity_poly.type
_entity_poly.pdbx_seq_one_letter_code
_entity_poly.pdbx_strand_id
1 'polypeptide(L)' 'MGFLEAFMDREIIIRAIRVSAVIGTLLVAINQGDLILLGLWPPLWKVLLTYGVPFGVSSYSATQHKRFS' A
#
# COMPACT_ATOMS: atom_id res chain seq x y z
N MET A 1 12.16 17.81 -12.12
CA MET A 1 11.91 17.28 -10.76
C MET A 1 12.68 15.97 -10.63
N GLY A 2 13.50 15.84 -9.58
CA GLY A 2 14.19 14.59 -9.29
C GLY A 2 13.20 13.49 -8.91
N PHE A 3 13.56 12.21 -9.09
CA PHE A 3 12.73 11.07 -8.69
C PHE A 3 12.30 11.15 -7.22
N LEU A 4 13.21 11.59 -6.34
CA LEU A 4 12.96 11.77 -4.91
C LEU A 4 11.94 12.89 -4.63
N GLU A 5 11.99 14.00 -5.37
CA GLU A 5 11.04 15.11 -5.21
C GLU A 5 9.63 14.71 -5.63
N ALA A 6 9.51 13.94 -6.72
CA ALA A 6 8.24 13.38 -7.14
C ALA A 6 7.70 12.35 -6.13
N PHE A 7 8.58 11.56 -5.51
CA PHE A 7 8.19 10.58 -4.49
C PHE A 7 7.73 11.26 -3.18
N MET A 8 8.29 12.43 -2.87
CA MET A 8 7.98 13.21 -1.66
C MET A 8 6.82 14.18 -1.86
N ASP A 9 6.18 14.15 -3.03
CA ASP A 9 5.03 14.97 -3.32
C ASP A 9 3.84 14.60 -2.42
N ARG A 10 3.30 15.60 -1.74
CA ARG A 10 2.20 15.44 -0.78
C ARG A 10 0.97 14.79 -1.41
N GLU A 11 0.64 15.12 -2.67
CA GLU A 11 -0.51 14.54 -3.36
C GLU A 11 -0.30 13.05 -3.65
N ILE A 12 0.93 12.67 -4.04
CA ILE A 12 1.31 11.29 -4.30
C ILE A 12 1.23 10.46 -3.02
N ILE A 13 1.77 10.97 -1.91
CA ILE A 13 1.75 10.29 -0.62
C ILE A 13 0.30 10.09 -0.12
N ILE A 14 -0.55 11.12 -0.20
CA ILE A 14 -1.95 11.03 0.25
C ILE A 14 -2.72 9.99 -0.56
N ARG A 15 -2.55 10.00 -1.89
CA ARG A 15 -3.18 8.99 -2.76
C ARG A 15 -2.68 7.59 -2.43
N ALA A 16 -1.37 7.41 -2.27
CA ALA A 16 -0.77 6.12 -1.96
C ALA A 16 -1.23 5.55 -0.60
N ILE A 17 -1.38 6.39 0.42
CA ILE A 17 -1.93 5.98 1.72
C ILE A 17 -3.39 5.53 1.58
N ARG A 18 -4.23 6.28 0.84
CA ARG A 18 -5.65 5.93 0.66
C ARG A 18 -5.80 4.61 -0.10
N VAL A 19 -5.03 4.41 -1.15
CA VAL A 19 -5.01 3.16 -1.94
C VAL A 19 -4.50 2.00 -1.09
N SER A 20 -3.39 2.19 -0.37
CA SER A 20 -2.83 1.20 0.56
C SER A 20 -3.82 0.79 1.64
N ALA A 21 -4.55 1.73 2.22
CA ALA A 21 -5.55 1.43 3.24
C ALA A 21 -6.68 0.54 2.68
N VAL A 22 -7.27 0.92 1.54
CA VAL A 22 -8.39 0.17 0.94
C VAL A 22 -7.93 -1.22 0.46
N ILE A 23 -6.87 -1.27 -0.36
CA ILE A 23 -6.37 -2.53 -0.92
C ILE A 23 -5.78 -3.40 0.19
N GLY A 24 -5.04 -2.82 1.12
CA GLY A 24 -4.46 -3.53 2.25
C GLY A 24 -5.52 -4.17 3.14
N THR A 25 -6.62 -3.48 3.45
CA THR A 25 -7.73 -4.07 4.21
C THR A 25 -8.41 -5.21 3.46
N LEU A 26 -8.63 -5.07 2.14
CA LEU A 26 -9.19 -6.15 1.32
C LEU A 26 -8.25 -7.37 1.27
N LEU A 27 -6.95 -7.14 1.08
CA LEU A 27 -5.96 -8.20 1.06
C LEU A 27 -5.85 -8.90 2.42
N VAL A 28 -5.95 -8.16 3.54
CA VAL A 28 -5.98 -8.75 4.89
C VAL A 28 -7.20 -9.65 5.05
N ALA A 29 -8.37 -9.19 4.61
CA ALA A 29 -9.60 -9.96 4.71
C ALA A 29 -9.55 -11.27 3.90
N ILE A 30 -8.98 -11.27 2.69
CA ILE A 30 -8.91 -12.50 1.86
C ILE A 30 -7.75 -13.43 2.24
N ASN A 31 -6.62 -12.90 2.73
CA ASN A 31 -5.39 -13.68 2.92
C ASN A 31 -5.20 -14.12 4.38
N GLN A 32 -5.81 -13.42 5.33
CA GLN A 32 -5.74 -13.75 6.75
C GLN A 32 -7.12 -13.80 7.43
N GLY A 33 -8.21 -13.61 6.68
CA GLY A 33 -9.58 -13.72 7.22
C GLY A 33 -9.84 -15.09 7.85
N ASP A 34 -9.40 -16.18 7.22
CA ASP A 34 -9.60 -17.53 7.75
C ASP A 34 -8.91 -17.72 9.12
N LEU A 35 -7.69 -17.20 9.28
CA LEU A 35 -6.96 -17.23 10.54
C LEU A 35 -7.69 -16.42 11.62
N ILE A 36 -8.17 -15.23 11.27
CA ILE A 36 -8.91 -14.35 12.19
C ILE A 36 -10.23 -15.00 12.63
N LEU A 37 -10.95 -15.66 11.71
CA LEU A 37 -12.18 -16.40 12.00
C LEU A 37 -11.93 -17.61 12.91
N LEU A 38 -10.75 -18.22 12.82
CA LEU A 38 -10.30 -19.28 13.72
C LEU A 38 -9.78 -18.76 15.08
N GLY A 39 -9.79 -17.44 15.31
CA GLY A 39 -9.25 -16.82 16.52
C GLY A 39 -7.71 -16.78 16.57
N LEU A 40 -7.06 -17.07 15.45
CA LEU A 40 -5.60 -17.09 15.31
C LEU A 40 -5.10 -15.76 14.75
N TRP A 41 -3.98 -15.29 15.30
CA TRP A 41 -3.35 -14.07 14.82
C TRP A 41 -2.39 -14.38 13.67
N PRO A 42 -2.55 -13.76 12.49
CA PRO A 42 -1.57 -13.89 11.43
C PRO A 42 -0.23 -13.26 11.83
N PRO A 43 0.90 -13.75 11.27
CA PRO A 43 2.20 -13.15 11.52
C PRO A 43 2.21 -11.65 11.19
N LEU A 44 2.67 -10.81 12.12
CA LEU A 44 2.65 -9.35 11.98
C LEU A 44 3.36 -8.84 10.71
N TRP A 45 4.46 -9.50 10.31
CA TRP A 45 5.19 -9.15 9.08
C TRP A 45 4.35 -9.34 7.81
N LYS A 46 3.46 -10.35 7.78
CA LYS A 46 2.54 -10.55 6.64
C LYS A 46 1.53 -9.41 6.57
N VAL A 47 1.00 -9.00 7.72
CA VAL A 47 0.05 -7.87 7.80
C VAL A 47 0.73 -6.57 7.34
N LEU A 48 1.96 -6.30 7.78
CA LEU A 48 2.74 -5.13 7.33
C LEU A 48 2.97 -5.12 5.82
N LEU A 49 3.36 -6.24 5.21
CA LEU A 49 3.51 -6.34 3.76
C LEU A 49 2.20 -6.13 3.02
N THR A 50 1.09 -6.56 3.61
CA THR A 50 -0.25 -6.43 3.00
C THR A 50 -0.65 -4.97 2.79
N TYR A 51 -0.19 -4.06 3.66
CA TYR A 51 -0.34 -2.61 3.48
C TYR A 51 0.84 -1.97 2.74
N GLY A 52 2.06 -2.46 2.95
CA GLY A 52 3.29 -1.91 2.38
C GLY A 52 3.41 -2.10 0.87
N VAL A 53 2.98 -3.25 0.34
CA VAL A 53 3.01 -3.53 -1.10
C VAL A 53 2.12 -2.57 -1.89
N PRO A 54 0.82 -2.41 -1.58
CA PRO A 54 -0.03 -1.48 -2.33
C PRO A 54 0.39 -0.01 -2.16
N PHE A 55 1.00 0.36 -1.01
CA PHE A 55 1.61 1.68 -0.85
C PHE A 55 2.78 1.88 -1.84
N GLY A 56 3.72 0.93 -1.90
CA GLY A 56 4.87 0.99 -2.79
C GLY A 56 4.48 1.03 -4.27
N VAL A 57 3.53 0.18 -4.67
CA VAL A 57 3.00 0.15 -6.04
C VAL A 57 2.30 1.47 -6.40
N SER A 58 1.48 2.01 -5.50
CA SER A 58 0.80 3.30 -5.75
C SER A 58 1.78 4.46 -5.86
N SER A 59 2.80 4.52 -4.99
CA SER A 59 3.82 5.57 -5.04
C SER A 59 4.68 5.46 -6.31
N TYR A 60 5.09 4.25 -6.70
CA TYR A 60 5.83 4.02 -7.95
C TYR A 60 5.00 4.43 -9.17
N SER A 61 3.75 3.98 -9.28
CA SER A 61 2.86 4.32 -10.39
C SER A 61 2.67 5.84 -10.52
N ALA A 62 2.46 6.54 -9.41
CA ALA A 62 2.26 7.98 -9.41
C ALA A 62 3.53 8.76 -9.80
N THR A 63 4.71 8.34 -9.33
CA THR A 63 5.98 8.97 -9.75
C THR A 63 6.29 8.75 -11.23
N GLN A 64 5.96 7.57 -11.78
CA GLN A 64 6.07 7.32 -13.22
C GLN A 64 5.11 8.23 -14.00
N HIS A 65 3.84 8.30 -13.60
CA HIS A 65 2.84 9.13 -14.30
C HIS A 65 3.24 10.61 -14.34
N LYS A 66 3.78 11.13 -13.23
CA LYS A 66 4.25 12.52 -13.12
C LYS A 66 5.53 12.80 -13.92
N ARG A 67 6.27 11.77 -14.32
CA ARG A 67 7.48 11.89 -15.16
C ARG A 67 7.16 11.95 -16.66
N PHE A 68 6.00 11.44 -17.07
CA PHE A 68 5.58 11.37 -18.48
C PHE A 68 4.44 12.34 -18.83
N SER A 69 3.99 13.17 -17.88
CA SER A 69 3.02 14.26 -18.07
C SER A 69 3.69 15.61 -17.95
#